data_AF-A0A962TQT2-F1
#
_entry.id   AF-A0A962TQT2-F1
#
_cell.length_a   1.000
_cell.length_b   1.000
_cell.length_c   1.000
_cell.angle_alpha   90.00
_cell.angle_beta   90.00
_cell.angle_gamma   90.00
#
_symmetry.space_group_name_H-M   'P 1'
#
loop_
_entity.id
_entity.type
_entity.pdbx_description
1 polymer ?
#
loop_
_entity_poly.entity_id
_entity_poly.type
_entity_poly.pdbx_seq_one_letter_code
_entity_poly.pdbx_strand_id
1 'polypeptide(L)'
;MLDSKATQFQLSPDGQILWQEKPNNPLPGVPVAKLSKGEDILSPAIEVLENAQTASVDSDKLKDALSLWLKTYLGTVLEPLMMLGVENEADDPAVRGIARKLYAALGILPREDMAEEIAQLDPEKRAALRAKKVRLGPVLVFIPALNKPAAVRLRGLLWCLYQGKALPAPVPADGIVSVSVGEAPPMEEAFYRSVGYPLYAGRAVRIDMLDRVISAVYDHAKDGKFQARHEMAEWLGCPIADLYAILEAMGHKKIHDPADVVPEVAPEVSSEEAAAVPDVSTEIVPEAGAAVKPAEVKPELATFALRRGKGHGAHSSEGKGGKPFAKGGHTDRNGKKPDRKKDQHKKKDHKSKKDKPKKDQGPRVITIEAKKREEDSPFAILQQLKTK
;
A
#
# COMPACT_ATOMS: atom_id res chain seq x y z
N MET A 1 -32.85 -15.49 -14.52
CA MET A 1 -31.63 -15.60 -13.71
C MET A 1 -30.50 -16.31 -14.45
N LEU A 2 -30.77 -17.38 -15.22
CA LEU A 2 -29.71 -18.09 -15.98
C LEU A 2 -29.04 -17.22 -17.07
N ASP A 3 -29.80 -16.35 -17.74
CA ASP A 3 -29.26 -15.41 -18.75
C ASP A 3 -28.79 -14.06 -18.16
N SER A 4 -28.60 -13.99 -16.85
CA SER A 4 -28.24 -12.74 -16.19
C SER A 4 -26.80 -12.33 -16.49
N LYS A 5 -26.59 -11.03 -16.70
CA LYS A 5 -25.26 -10.44 -16.88
C LYS A 5 -24.50 -10.44 -15.55
N ALA A 6 -23.17 -10.50 -15.62
CA ALA A 6 -22.33 -10.46 -14.42
C ALA A 6 -22.55 -9.23 -13.52
N THR A 7 -23.04 -8.11 -14.07
CA THR A 7 -23.35 -6.86 -13.36
C THR A 7 -24.65 -6.90 -12.56
N GLN A 8 -25.48 -7.94 -12.73
CA GLN A 8 -26.72 -8.15 -11.98
C GLN A 8 -26.49 -8.89 -10.66
N PHE A 9 -25.28 -9.41 -10.43
CA PHE A 9 -24.92 -10.09 -9.20
C PHE A 9 -23.96 -9.25 -8.37
N GLN A 10 -24.12 -9.29 -7.06
CA GLN A 10 -23.25 -8.61 -6.10
C GLN A 10 -22.98 -9.53 -4.90
N LEU A 11 -21.79 -9.43 -4.32
CA LEU A 11 -21.44 -10.15 -3.09
C LEU A 11 -21.61 -9.22 -1.89
N SER A 12 -22.44 -9.62 -0.94
CA SER A 12 -22.62 -8.89 0.32
C SER A 12 -21.49 -9.19 1.32
N PRO A 13 -21.24 -8.29 2.29
CA PRO A 13 -20.31 -8.54 3.40
C PRO A 13 -20.65 -9.76 4.24
N ASP A 14 -21.93 -10.16 4.27
CA ASP A 14 -22.45 -11.32 5.01
C ASP A 14 -22.26 -12.64 4.26
N GLY A 15 -21.57 -12.62 3.10
CA GLY A 15 -21.32 -13.80 2.29
C GLY A 15 -22.53 -14.25 1.47
N GLN A 16 -23.48 -13.36 1.18
CA GLN A 16 -24.61 -13.68 0.30
C GLN A 16 -24.38 -13.15 -1.11
N ILE A 17 -24.79 -13.93 -2.11
CA ILE A 17 -24.88 -13.46 -3.49
C ILE A 17 -26.27 -12.86 -3.68
N LEU A 18 -26.30 -11.57 -4.01
CA LEU A 18 -27.51 -10.81 -4.28
C LEU A 18 -27.72 -10.69 -5.78
N TRP A 19 -28.94 -10.86 -6.25
CA TRP A 19 -29.34 -10.67 -7.65
C TRP A 19 -30.25 -9.45 -7.81
N GLN A 20 -30.09 -8.75 -8.93
CA GLN A 20 -30.91 -7.60 -9.32
C GLN A 20 -31.44 -7.77 -10.75
N GLU A 21 -32.70 -7.43 -10.97
CA GLU A 21 -33.32 -7.48 -12.30
C GLU A 21 -32.74 -6.43 -13.26
N LYS A 22 -32.49 -5.21 -12.78
CA LYS A 22 -31.83 -4.15 -13.57
C LYS A 22 -30.36 -4.06 -13.18
N PRO A 23 -29.42 -3.98 -14.15
CA PRO A 23 -28.04 -3.68 -13.84
C PRO A 23 -27.93 -2.29 -13.21
N ASN A 24 -27.19 -2.17 -12.11
CA ASN A 24 -26.94 -0.93 -11.34
C ASN A 24 -28.15 -0.36 -10.56
N ASN A 25 -29.00 -1.20 -9.98
CA ASN A 25 -30.04 -0.71 -9.06
C ASN A 25 -29.38 -0.28 -7.72
N PRO A 26 -29.67 0.93 -7.19
CA PRO A 26 -29.15 1.36 -5.88
C PRO A 26 -29.74 0.59 -4.70
N LEU A 27 -30.87 -0.10 -4.88
CA LEU A 27 -31.48 -0.93 -3.82
C LEU A 27 -30.73 -2.25 -3.64
N PRO A 28 -30.61 -2.77 -2.40
CA PRO A 28 -30.02 -4.09 -2.18
C PRO A 28 -30.77 -5.15 -3.00
N GLY A 29 -30.01 -6.00 -3.70
CA GLY A 29 -30.57 -7.10 -4.48
C GLY A 29 -31.22 -8.17 -3.60
N VAL A 30 -31.94 -9.08 -4.23
CA VAL A 30 -32.56 -10.23 -3.54
C VAL A 30 -31.50 -11.30 -3.32
N PRO A 31 -31.31 -11.84 -2.10
CA PRO A 31 -30.35 -12.91 -1.87
C PRO A 31 -30.77 -14.17 -2.62
N VAL A 32 -29.87 -14.74 -3.40
CA VAL A 32 -30.11 -15.95 -4.21
C VAL A 32 -29.23 -17.13 -3.82
N ALA A 33 -28.07 -16.85 -3.19
CA ALA A 33 -27.18 -17.89 -2.69
C ALA A 33 -26.39 -17.37 -1.49
N LYS A 34 -25.83 -18.30 -0.73
CA LYS A 34 -24.91 -18.04 0.38
C LYS A 34 -23.59 -18.76 0.11
N LEU A 35 -22.49 -18.11 0.45
CA LEU A 35 -21.17 -18.71 0.45
C LEU A 35 -20.97 -19.52 1.73
N SER A 36 -20.40 -20.71 1.58
CA SER A 36 -19.96 -21.56 2.68
C SER A 36 -18.51 -22.00 2.47
N LYS A 37 -17.96 -22.68 3.47
CA LYS A 37 -16.58 -23.17 3.42
C LYS A 37 -16.43 -24.14 2.24
N GLY A 38 -15.51 -23.82 1.33
CA GLY A 38 -15.13 -24.71 0.23
C GLY A 38 -13.87 -25.50 0.52
N GLU A 39 -13.34 -26.16 -0.52
CA GLU A 39 -12.13 -26.99 -0.44
C GLU A 39 -10.90 -26.15 -0.07
N ASP A 40 -10.77 -24.99 -0.72
CA ASP A 40 -9.70 -24.02 -0.52
C ASP A 40 -10.24 -22.63 -0.15
N ILE A 41 -9.41 -21.81 0.49
CA ILE A 41 -9.76 -20.43 0.88
C ILE A 41 -10.13 -19.53 -0.31
N LEU A 42 -9.59 -19.80 -1.50
CA LEU A 42 -9.90 -19.08 -2.75
C LEU A 42 -11.01 -19.76 -3.58
N SER A 43 -11.55 -20.88 -3.11
CA SER A 43 -12.59 -21.66 -3.80
C SER A 43 -13.77 -21.94 -2.86
N PRO A 44 -14.50 -20.90 -2.38
CA PRO A 44 -15.65 -21.08 -1.49
C PRO A 44 -16.78 -21.87 -2.17
N ALA A 45 -17.54 -22.61 -1.38
CA ALA A 45 -18.72 -23.33 -1.85
C ALA A 45 -19.93 -22.40 -1.94
N ILE A 46 -20.88 -22.71 -2.83
CA ILE A 46 -22.11 -21.95 -3.05
C ILE A 46 -23.31 -22.83 -2.70
N GLU A 47 -24.15 -22.30 -1.80
CA GLU A 47 -25.44 -22.87 -1.41
C GLU A 47 -26.56 -21.99 -1.98
N VAL A 48 -27.34 -22.52 -2.92
CA VAL A 48 -28.47 -21.82 -3.52
C VAL A 48 -29.63 -21.76 -2.52
N LEU A 49 -30.21 -20.58 -2.32
CA LEU A 49 -31.32 -20.39 -1.41
C LEU A 49 -32.64 -20.82 -2.06
N GLU A 50 -33.59 -21.31 -1.25
CA GLU A 50 -34.89 -21.80 -1.72
C GLU A 50 -35.71 -20.74 -2.47
N ASN A 51 -35.61 -19.48 -2.04
CA ASN A 51 -36.31 -18.36 -2.69
C ASN A 51 -35.79 -18.05 -4.12
N ALA A 52 -34.61 -18.57 -4.49
CA ALA A 52 -34.08 -18.46 -5.85
C ALA A 52 -34.52 -19.64 -6.74
N GLN A 53 -34.99 -20.73 -6.14
CA GLN A 53 -35.50 -21.88 -6.86
C GLN A 53 -36.90 -21.55 -7.36
N THR A 54 -37.03 -21.39 -8.68
CA THR A 54 -38.33 -21.27 -9.35
C THR A 54 -38.59 -22.57 -10.08
N ALA A 55 -39.84 -23.00 -10.23
CA ALA A 55 -40.18 -24.26 -10.92
C ALA A 55 -39.61 -24.38 -12.36
N SER A 56 -39.18 -23.27 -12.97
CA SER A 56 -38.58 -23.18 -14.31
C SER A 56 -37.05 -23.11 -14.33
N VAL A 57 -36.37 -22.99 -13.17
CA VAL A 57 -34.92 -22.83 -13.07
C VAL A 57 -34.32 -24.08 -12.43
N ASP A 58 -33.54 -24.79 -13.22
CA ASP A 58 -32.73 -25.92 -12.77
C ASP A 58 -31.68 -25.45 -11.74
N SER A 59 -31.78 -25.98 -10.52
CA SER A 59 -30.94 -25.57 -9.38
C SER A 59 -29.45 -25.82 -9.66
N ASP A 60 -29.11 -26.91 -10.35
CA ASP A 60 -27.72 -27.24 -10.65
C ASP A 60 -27.13 -26.27 -11.67
N LYS A 61 -27.91 -25.92 -12.71
CA LYS A 61 -27.49 -24.90 -13.69
C LYS A 61 -27.31 -23.52 -13.06
N LEU A 62 -28.17 -23.15 -12.11
CA LEU A 62 -28.03 -21.89 -11.38
C LEU A 62 -26.76 -21.91 -10.53
N LYS A 63 -26.48 -23.01 -9.82
CA LYS A 63 -25.26 -23.18 -9.03
C LYS A 63 -24.00 -23.07 -9.90
N ASP A 64 -24.00 -23.68 -11.08
CA ASP A 64 -22.88 -23.60 -12.02
C ASP A 64 -22.67 -22.17 -12.53
N ALA A 65 -23.76 -21.46 -12.89
CA ALA A 65 -23.70 -20.07 -13.33
C ALA A 65 -23.16 -19.15 -12.23
N LEU A 66 -23.61 -19.33 -10.98
CA LEU A 66 -23.12 -18.57 -9.83
C LEU A 66 -21.66 -18.90 -9.52
N SER A 67 -21.25 -20.16 -9.66
CA SER A 67 -19.87 -20.60 -9.45
C SER A 67 -18.93 -19.98 -10.48
N LEU A 68 -19.34 -19.94 -11.75
CA LEU A 68 -18.60 -19.27 -12.81
C LEU A 68 -18.49 -17.77 -12.54
N TRP A 69 -19.61 -17.12 -12.20
CA TRP A 69 -19.63 -15.70 -11.85
C TRP A 69 -18.69 -15.40 -10.68
N LEU A 70 -18.73 -16.20 -9.61
CA LEU A 70 -17.89 -16.00 -8.44
C LEU A 70 -16.41 -16.15 -8.80
N LYS A 71 -16.03 -17.16 -9.60
CA LYS A 71 -14.67 -17.32 -10.11
C LYS A 71 -14.22 -16.10 -10.91
N THR A 72 -15.07 -15.56 -11.79
CA THR A 72 -14.75 -14.33 -12.54
C THR A 72 -14.64 -13.10 -11.63
N TYR A 73 -15.50 -12.98 -10.62
CA TYR A 73 -15.46 -11.90 -9.64
C TYR A 73 -14.16 -11.93 -8.81
N LEU A 74 -13.79 -13.10 -8.28
CA LEU A 74 -12.52 -13.33 -7.60
C LEU A 74 -11.33 -13.01 -8.51
N GLY A 75 -11.36 -13.50 -9.76
CA GLY A 75 -10.36 -13.22 -10.79
C GLY A 75 -10.22 -11.75 -11.15
N THR A 76 -11.25 -10.93 -10.93
CA THR A 76 -11.23 -9.48 -11.20
C THR A 76 -10.73 -8.70 -9.99
N VAL A 77 -11.26 -8.98 -8.80
CA VAL A 77 -10.93 -8.22 -7.58
C VAL A 77 -9.55 -8.61 -7.04
N LEU A 78 -9.19 -9.89 -7.14
CA LEU A 78 -7.92 -10.45 -6.69
C LEU A 78 -7.03 -10.84 -7.88
N GLU A 79 -7.18 -10.18 -9.04
CA GLU A 79 -6.45 -10.51 -10.28
C GLU A 79 -4.96 -10.82 -10.06
N PRO A 80 -4.18 -9.97 -9.36
CA PRO A 80 -2.75 -10.22 -9.22
C PRO A 80 -2.43 -11.43 -8.33
N LEU A 81 -3.32 -11.75 -7.37
CA LEU A 81 -3.21 -12.96 -6.57
C LEU A 81 -3.50 -14.19 -7.43
N MET A 82 -4.60 -14.15 -8.19
CA MET A 82 -5.01 -15.27 -9.04
C MET A 82 -3.95 -15.58 -10.13
N MET A 83 -3.28 -14.55 -10.66
CA MET A 83 -2.16 -14.75 -11.59
C MET A 83 -0.94 -15.45 -10.97
N LEU A 84 -0.74 -15.40 -9.64
CA LEU A 84 0.33 -16.17 -8.98
C LEU A 84 -0.01 -17.66 -8.88
N GLY A 85 -1.29 -18.00 -8.82
CA GLY A 85 -1.76 -19.40 -8.77
C GLY A 85 -1.60 -20.14 -10.09
N VAL A 86 -1.43 -19.41 -11.20
CA VAL A 86 -1.14 -20.01 -12.51
C VAL A 86 0.34 -20.39 -12.56
N GLU A 87 0.62 -21.68 -12.49
CA GLU A 87 1.99 -22.18 -12.63
C GLU A 87 2.51 -21.92 -14.05
N ASN A 88 3.69 -21.32 -14.14
CA ASN A 88 4.41 -21.13 -15.39
C ASN A 88 5.73 -21.90 -15.30
N GLU A 89 5.86 -22.95 -16.12
CA GLU A 89 7.04 -23.82 -16.13
C GLU A 89 8.33 -23.08 -16.55
N ALA A 90 8.19 -21.98 -17.30
CA ALA A 90 9.31 -21.13 -17.69
C ALA A 90 9.88 -20.29 -16.53
N ASP A 91 9.14 -20.12 -15.43
CA ASP A 91 9.63 -19.38 -14.26
C ASP A 91 10.67 -20.21 -13.49
N ASP A 92 11.71 -19.54 -13.01
CA ASP A 92 12.72 -20.11 -12.12
C ASP A 92 12.08 -20.74 -10.86
N PRO A 93 12.58 -21.87 -10.35
CA PRO A 93 12.03 -22.55 -9.18
C PRO A 93 11.88 -21.65 -7.94
N ALA A 94 12.81 -20.72 -7.69
CA ALA A 94 12.72 -19.81 -6.54
C ALA A 94 11.56 -18.80 -6.70
N VAL A 95 11.36 -18.28 -7.92
CA VAL A 95 10.24 -17.38 -8.25
C VAL A 95 8.91 -18.11 -8.10
N ARG A 96 8.83 -19.35 -8.58
CA ARG A 96 7.64 -20.20 -8.46
C ARG A 96 7.32 -20.55 -7.00
N GLY A 97 8.35 -20.86 -6.20
CA GLY A 97 8.22 -21.12 -4.77
C GLY A 97 7.61 -19.93 -4.02
N ILE A 98 8.14 -18.73 -4.24
CA ILE A 98 7.60 -17.49 -3.66
C ILE A 98 6.16 -17.24 -4.11
N ALA A 99 5.86 -17.40 -5.40
CA ALA A 99 4.51 -17.20 -5.93
C ALA A 99 3.49 -18.14 -5.28
N ARG A 100 3.84 -19.44 -5.14
CA ARG A 100 2.96 -20.44 -4.51
C ARG A 100 2.73 -20.15 -3.02
N LYS A 101 3.79 -19.82 -2.29
CA LYS A 101 3.70 -19.45 -0.86
C LYS A 101 2.81 -18.21 -0.67
N LEU A 102 2.99 -17.18 -1.49
CA LEU A 102 2.14 -15.98 -1.46
C LEU A 102 0.68 -16.28 -1.83
N TYR A 103 0.46 -17.12 -2.84
CA TYR A 103 -0.89 -17.53 -3.26
C TYR A 103 -1.65 -18.19 -2.10
N ALA A 104 -1.02 -19.15 -1.41
CA ALA A 104 -1.59 -19.82 -0.26
C ALA A 104 -1.86 -18.86 0.93
N ALA A 105 -1.03 -17.84 1.09
CA ALA A 105 -1.12 -16.87 2.19
C ALA A 105 -1.97 -15.62 1.88
N LEU A 106 -2.87 -15.69 0.88
CA LEU A 106 -3.70 -14.54 0.44
C LEU A 106 -2.89 -13.29 0.05
N GLY A 107 -1.66 -13.51 -0.44
CA GLY A 107 -0.79 -12.52 -1.03
C GLY A 107 0.13 -11.78 -0.06
N ILE A 108 0.23 -12.21 1.20
CA ILE A 108 1.08 -11.57 2.22
C ILE A 108 1.75 -12.63 3.09
N LEU A 109 3.08 -12.58 3.18
CA LEU A 109 3.83 -13.51 4.03
C LEU A 109 5.07 -12.82 4.62
N PRO A 110 5.50 -13.18 5.85
CA PRO A 110 6.77 -12.75 6.41
C PRO A 110 7.93 -13.05 5.48
N ARG A 111 8.87 -12.11 5.40
CA ARG A 111 10.08 -12.28 4.58
C ARG A 111 10.94 -13.45 5.08
N GLU A 112 10.94 -13.69 6.39
CA GLU A 112 11.68 -14.78 7.03
C GLU A 112 11.22 -16.16 6.56
N ASP A 113 9.91 -16.35 6.31
CA ASP A 113 9.33 -17.61 5.81
C ASP A 113 9.73 -17.94 4.35
N MET A 114 10.39 -17.00 3.68
CA MET A 114 10.89 -17.13 2.30
C MET A 114 12.38 -16.81 2.19
N ALA A 115 13.12 -16.88 3.30
CA ALA A 115 14.53 -16.50 3.34
C ALA A 115 15.38 -17.31 2.34
N GLU A 116 15.12 -18.60 2.21
CA GLU A 116 15.84 -19.51 1.31
C GLU A 116 15.63 -19.14 -0.15
N GLU A 117 14.38 -18.94 -0.59
CA GLU A 117 14.08 -18.56 -1.96
C GLU A 117 14.60 -17.15 -2.27
N ILE A 118 14.48 -16.22 -1.32
CA ILE A 118 14.94 -14.84 -1.47
C ILE A 118 16.47 -14.77 -1.62
N ALA A 119 17.21 -15.66 -0.94
CA ALA A 119 18.67 -15.74 -1.05
C ALA A 119 19.13 -16.17 -2.45
N GLN A 120 18.30 -16.93 -3.17
CA GLN A 120 18.59 -17.43 -4.52
C GLN A 120 18.19 -16.44 -5.65
N LEU A 121 17.61 -15.29 -5.30
CA LEU A 121 17.19 -14.30 -6.28
C LEU A 121 18.38 -13.50 -6.80
N ASP A 122 18.51 -13.42 -8.12
CA ASP A 122 19.39 -12.50 -8.85
C ASP A 122 18.57 -11.29 -9.38
N PRO A 123 19.18 -10.33 -10.12
CA PRO A 123 18.44 -9.19 -10.67
C PRO A 123 17.30 -9.57 -11.63
N GLU A 124 17.47 -10.64 -12.41
CA GLU A 124 16.49 -11.11 -13.40
C GLU A 124 15.28 -11.76 -12.72
N LYS A 125 15.53 -12.65 -11.75
CA LYS A 125 14.48 -13.27 -10.91
C LYS A 125 13.70 -12.22 -10.11
N ARG A 126 14.38 -11.18 -9.61
CA ARG A 126 13.71 -10.03 -8.97
C ARG A 126 12.86 -9.24 -9.97
N ALA A 127 13.29 -9.10 -11.21
CA ALA A 127 12.48 -8.46 -12.25
C ALA A 127 11.22 -9.28 -12.58
N ALA A 128 11.34 -10.62 -12.62
CA ALA A 128 10.21 -11.52 -12.81
C ALA A 128 9.15 -11.38 -11.70
N LEU A 129 9.56 -11.32 -10.43
CA LEU A 129 8.65 -11.05 -9.31
C LEU A 129 7.96 -9.69 -9.40
N ARG A 130 8.68 -8.64 -9.82
CA ARG A 130 8.08 -7.31 -10.07
C ARG A 130 7.07 -7.33 -11.21
N ALA A 131 7.32 -8.09 -12.27
CA ALA A 131 6.37 -8.28 -13.36
C ALA A 131 5.06 -8.91 -12.86
N LYS A 132 5.17 -9.87 -11.93
CA LYS A 132 4.05 -10.48 -11.19
C LYS A 132 3.48 -9.60 -10.06
N LYS A 133 3.84 -8.32 -9.99
CA LYS A 133 3.36 -7.33 -8.99
C LYS A 133 3.71 -7.66 -7.54
N VAL A 134 4.70 -8.53 -7.30
CA VAL A 134 5.18 -8.87 -5.96
C VAL A 134 6.19 -7.81 -5.50
N ARG A 135 6.00 -7.30 -4.28
CA ARG A 135 6.92 -6.41 -3.58
C ARG A 135 7.68 -7.18 -2.51
N LEU A 136 9.00 -7.17 -2.61
CA LEU A 136 9.92 -7.72 -1.60
C LEU A 136 10.26 -6.65 -0.57
N GLY A 137 9.38 -6.45 0.41
CA GLY A 137 9.62 -5.51 1.51
C GLY A 137 10.70 -5.99 2.48
N PRO A 138 11.15 -5.13 3.40
CA PRO A 138 12.20 -5.48 4.38
C PRO A 138 11.71 -6.51 5.40
N VAL A 139 10.43 -6.46 5.79
CA VAL A 139 9.84 -7.37 6.79
C VAL A 139 8.81 -8.32 6.18
N LEU A 140 8.01 -7.83 5.22
CA LEU A 140 6.94 -8.58 4.58
C LEU A 140 7.13 -8.61 3.08
N VAL A 141 6.75 -9.72 2.45
CA VAL A 141 6.58 -9.82 1.00
C VAL A 141 5.10 -9.81 0.71
N PHE A 142 4.67 -8.94 -0.21
CA PHE A 142 3.25 -8.72 -0.47
C PHE A 142 2.95 -8.21 -1.87
N ILE A 143 1.67 -8.16 -2.22
CA ILE A 143 1.16 -7.61 -3.49
C ILE A 143 0.47 -6.26 -3.22
N PRO A 144 1.06 -5.11 -3.60
CA PRO A 144 0.51 -3.79 -3.26
C PRO A 144 -0.91 -3.54 -3.77
N ALA A 145 -1.27 -4.13 -4.91
CA ALA A 145 -2.60 -3.98 -5.50
C ALA A 145 -3.73 -4.57 -4.63
N LEU A 146 -3.42 -5.50 -3.72
CA LEU A 146 -4.40 -6.11 -2.82
C LEU A 146 -4.76 -5.23 -1.61
N ASN A 147 -4.10 -4.07 -1.44
CA ASN A 147 -4.45 -3.11 -0.39
C ASN A 147 -5.68 -2.26 -0.74
N LYS A 148 -6.24 -2.42 -1.94
CA LYS A 148 -7.49 -1.77 -2.34
C LYS A 148 -8.65 -2.28 -1.46
N PRO A 149 -9.59 -1.41 -1.06
CA PRO A 149 -10.67 -1.80 -0.14
C PRO A 149 -11.49 -3.02 -0.57
N ALA A 150 -11.80 -3.15 -1.87
CA ALA A 150 -12.51 -4.33 -2.38
C ALA A 150 -11.75 -5.64 -2.16
N ALA A 151 -10.43 -5.64 -2.39
CA ALA A 151 -9.58 -6.81 -2.16
C ALA A 151 -9.37 -7.10 -0.67
N VAL A 152 -9.29 -6.07 0.17
CA VAL A 152 -9.23 -6.21 1.64
C VAL A 152 -10.50 -6.88 2.17
N ARG A 153 -11.69 -6.35 1.81
CA ARG A 153 -12.98 -6.92 2.22
C ARG A 153 -13.15 -8.36 1.74
N LEU A 154 -12.84 -8.63 0.48
CA LEU A 154 -12.97 -9.96 -0.10
C LEU A 154 -12.03 -10.97 0.58
N ARG A 155 -10.76 -10.62 0.81
CA ARG A 155 -9.83 -11.49 1.54
C ARG A 155 -10.31 -11.74 2.98
N GLY A 156 -10.81 -10.73 3.66
CA GLY A 156 -11.37 -10.86 5.01
C GLY A 156 -12.57 -11.80 5.05
N LEU A 157 -13.49 -11.66 4.09
CA LEU A 157 -14.66 -12.52 3.93
C LEU A 157 -14.26 -13.98 3.67
N LEU A 158 -13.37 -14.22 2.70
CA LEU A 158 -12.89 -15.57 2.37
C LEU A 158 -12.17 -16.24 3.54
N TRP A 159 -11.34 -15.47 4.25
CA TRP A 159 -10.64 -15.97 5.43
C TRP A 159 -11.62 -16.36 6.54
N CYS A 160 -12.60 -15.51 6.85
CA CYS A 160 -13.60 -15.82 7.87
C CYS A 160 -14.43 -17.04 7.49
N LEU A 161 -14.87 -17.15 6.23
CA LEU A 161 -15.60 -18.32 5.74
C LEU A 161 -14.79 -19.61 5.91
N TYR A 162 -13.52 -19.60 5.52
CA TYR A 162 -12.66 -20.78 5.58
C TYR A 162 -12.36 -21.22 7.02
N GLN A 163 -12.17 -20.24 7.91
CA GLN A 163 -11.89 -20.44 9.34
C GLN A 163 -13.14 -20.61 10.21
N GLY A 164 -14.34 -20.58 9.61
CA GLY A 164 -15.60 -20.72 10.34
C GLY A 164 -15.87 -19.56 11.32
N LYS A 165 -15.34 -18.37 11.06
CA LYS A 165 -15.59 -17.17 11.87
C LYS A 165 -16.85 -16.44 11.37
N ALA A 166 -17.44 -15.64 12.25
CA ALA A 166 -18.63 -14.86 11.93
C ALA A 166 -18.36 -13.83 10.82
N LEU A 167 -19.39 -13.59 10.00
CA LEU A 167 -19.45 -12.48 9.05
C LEU A 167 -20.40 -11.40 9.59
N PRO A 168 -20.23 -10.12 9.22
CA PRO A 168 -19.20 -9.60 8.31
C PRO A 168 -17.79 -9.62 8.92
N ALA A 169 -16.78 -9.81 8.07
CA ALA A 169 -15.38 -9.83 8.52
C ALA A 169 -14.98 -8.48 9.14
N PRO A 170 -14.33 -8.44 10.32
CA PRO A 170 -13.98 -7.21 11.03
C PRO A 170 -12.73 -6.55 10.43
N VAL A 171 -12.79 -6.19 9.15
CA VAL A 171 -11.71 -5.48 8.47
C VAL A 171 -11.69 -3.99 8.84
N PRO A 172 -10.52 -3.34 8.87
CA PRO A 172 -10.45 -1.89 9.08
C PRO A 172 -11.24 -1.12 8.02
N ALA A 173 -11.78 0.04 8.41
CA ALA A 173 -12.56 0.88 7.52
C ALA A 173 -11.73 1.40 6.33
N ASP A 174 -12.42 1.65 5.21
CA ASP A 174 -11.79 2.08 3.97
C ASP A 174 -10.99 3.38 4.16
N GLY A 175 -9.74 3.38 3.68
CA GLY A 175 -8.85 4.54 3.73
C GLY A 175 -8.09 4.73 5.05
N ILE A 176 -8.43 3.98 6.11
CA ILE A 176 -7.70 4.04 7.37
C ILE A 176 -6.29 3.45 7.22
N VAL A 177 -5.30 4.08 7.84
CA VAL A 177 -3.90 3.63 7.79
C VAL A 177 -3.55 2.69 8.92
N SER A 178 -4.05 2.95 10.13
CA SER A 178 -3.88 2.04 11.25
C SER A 178 -5.03 2.13 12.22
N VAL A 179 -5.30 1.03 12.91
CA VAL A 179 -6.31 0.94 13.95
C VAL A 179 -5.71 0.26 15.19
N SER A 180 -6.03 0.78 16.36
CA SER A 180 -5.76 0.05 17.61
C SER A 180 -6.76 -1.09 17.71
N VAL A 181 -6.26 -2.30 17.92
CA VAL A 181 -7.06 -3.49 18.17
C VAL A 181 -7.18 -3.62 19.68
N GLY A 182 -8.25 -3.06 20.25
CA GLY A 182 -8.54 -3.13 21.69
C GLY A 182 -8.98 -4.52 22.16
N GLU A 183 -9.49 -4.61 23.40
CA GLU A 183 -9.87 -5.84 24.12
C GLU A 183 -11.13 -6.59 23.62
N ALA A 184 -11.71 -6.21 22.47
CA ALA A 184 -12.70 -7.09 21.80
C ALA A 184 -11.96 -8.34 21.31
N PRO A 185 -12.57 -9.55 21.25
CA PRO A 185 -11.81 -10.78 21.04
C PRO A 185 -10.96 -10.62 19.79
N PRO A 186 -9.63 -10.47 19.94
CA PRO A 186 -8.80 -10.07 18.83
C PRO A 186 -8.88 -11.19 17.82
N MET A 187 -9.16 -10.84 16.57
CA MET A 187 -8.94 -11.79 15.50
C MET A 187 -7.47 -12.24 15.57
N GLU A 188 -7.23 -13.47 15.16
CA GLU A 188 -5.87 -14.01 15.14
C GLU A 188 -4.95 -13.10 14.31
N GLU A 189 -3.67 -13.00 14.68
CA GLU A 189 -2.69 -12.20 13.94
C GLU A 189 -2.67 -12.54 12.44
N ALA A 190 -2.89 -13.81 12.12
CA ALA A 190 -3.00 -14.32 10.76
C ALA A 190 -4.14 -13.66 9.95
N PHE A 191 -5.27 -13.30 10.56
CA PHE A 191 -6.35 -12.56 9.89
C PHE A 191 -5.88 -11.17 9.51
N TYR A 192 -5.35 -10.43 10.47
CA TYR A 192 -4.86 -9.06 10.26
C TYR A 192 -3.80 -9.00 9.16
N ARG A 193 -2.89 -9.98 9.15
CA ARG A 193 -1.91 -10.15 8.08
C ARG A 193 -2.55 -10.45 6.73
N SER A 194 -3.51 -11.38 6.66
CA SER A 194 -4.13 -11.80 5.40
C SER A 194 -4.93 -10.69 4.71
N VAL A 195 -5.46 -9.73 5.48
CA VAL A 195 -6.19 -8.56 4.96
C VAL A 195 -5.29 -7.35 4.68
N GLY A 196 -3.98 -7.44 4.94
CA GLY A 196 -3.02 -6.35 4.67
C GLY A 196 -2.85 -5.33 5.79
N TYR A 197 -3.21 -5.69 7.01
CA TYR A 197 -3.03 -4.88 8.21
C TYR A 197 -2.26 -5.66 9.29
N PRO A 198 -0.99 -6.06 9.05
CA PRO A 198 -0.20 -6.77 10.06
C PRO A 198 -0.26 -6.09 11.43
N LEU A 199 -0.35 -6.90 12.48
CA LEU A 199 -0.54 -6.46 13.86
C LEU A 199 0.81 -6.34 14.57
N TYR A 200 1.12 -5.16 15.11
CA TYR A 200 2.30 -4.91 15.93
C TYR A 200 1.92 -4.10 17.15
N ALA A 201 2.34 -4.53 18.34
CA ALA A 201 2.05 -3.84 19.61
C ALA A 201 0.56 -3.47 19.79
N GLY A 202 -0.36 -4.39 19.45
CA GLY A 202 -1.80 -4.15 19.54
C GLY A 202 -2.38 -3.19 18.48
N ARG A 203 -1.59 -2.83 17.46
CA ARG A 203 -2.02 -1.93 16.38
C ARG A 203 -1.91 -2.60 15.01
N ALA A 204 -3.02 -2.62 14.27
CA ALA A 204 -3.07 -3.17 12.92
C ALA A 204 -2.77 -2.06 11.92
N VAL A 205 -1.69 -2.21 11.15
CA VAL A 205 -1.13 -1.14 10.31
C VAL A 205 -1.14 -1.54 8.84
N ARG A 206 -1.64 -0.68 7.97
CA ARG A 206 -1.70 -0.93 6.53
C ARG A 206 -0.30 -1.20 5.98
N ILE A 207 -0.15 -2.34 5.30
CA ILE A 207 1.15 -2.92 4.95
C ILE A 207 2.04 -2.01 4.08
N ASP A 208 1.48 -1.20 3.17
CA ASP A 208 2.27 -0.27 2.35
C ASP A 208 2.82 0.91 3.15
N MET A 209 2.10 1.39 4.18
CA MET A 209 2.59 2.45 5.05
C MET A 209 3.62 1.92 6.04
N LEU A 210 3.41 0.70 6.54
CA LEU A 210 4.43 0.00 7.31
C LEU A 210 5.72 -0.18 6.48
N ASP A 211 5.62 -0.74 5.28
CA ASP A 211 6.77 -0.94 4.39
C ASP A 211 7.53 0.36 4.10
N ARG A 212 6.81 1.48 3.93
CA ARG A 212 7.39 2.82 3.76
C ARG A 212 8.19 3.24 5.01
N VAL A 213 7.61 3.13 6.20
CA VAL A 213 8.29 3.48 7.46
C VAL A 213 9.55 2.65 7.63
N ILE A 214 9.44 1.33 7.45
CA ILE A 214 10.58 0.43 7.67
C ILE A 214 11.67 0.65 6.63
N SER A 215 11.31 0.90 5.37
CA SER A 215 12.30 1.27 4.35
C SER A 215 13.05 2.54 4.76
N ALA A 216 12.34 3.58 5.24
CA ALA A 216 12.97 4.80 5.73
C ALA A 216 13.87 4.58 6.96
N VAL A 217 13.48 3.67 7.86
CA VAL A 217 14.31 3.26 9.01
C VAL A 217 15.64 2.67 8.52
N TYR A 218 15.62 1.75 7.54
CA TYR A 218 16.83 1.15 6.99
C TYR A 218 17.67 2.13 6.17
N ASP A 219 17.04 2.99 5.36
CA ASP A 219 17.74 3.97 4.52
C ASP A 219 18.48 5.04 5.35
N HIS A 220 17.97 5.35 6.54
CA HIS A 220 18.53 6.37 7.43
C HIS A 220 19.36 5.80 8.58
N ALA A 221 19.47 4.49 8.70
CA ALA A 221 20.29 3.88 9.74
C ALA A 221 21.79 4.12 9.48
N LYS A 222 22.50 4.61 10.49
CA LYS A 222 23.96 4.77 10.49
C LYS A 222 24.54 3.93 11.62
N ASP A 223 25.55 3.13 11.33
CA ASP A 223 26.19 2.21 12.30
C ASP A 223 25.19 1.30 13.05
N GLY A 224 24.12 0.91 12.35
CA GLY A 224 23.05 0.08 12.91
C GLY A 224 22.12 0.81 13.88
N LYS A 225 22.16 2.15 13.93
CA LYS A 225 21.31 3.00 14.77
C LYS A 225 20.49 3.96 13.91
N PHE A 226 19.29 4.30 14.35
CA PHE A 226 18.44 5.29 13.69
C PHE A 226 17.65 6.08 14.73
N GLN A 227 17.31 7.33 14.40
CA GLN A 227 16.41 8.15 15.20
C GLN A 227 15.00 8.06 14.62
N ALA A 228 14.01 7.75 15.46
CA ALA A 228 12.62 7.80 15.05
C ALA A 228 12.21 9.25 14.75
N ARG A 229 11.38 9.48 13.73
CA ARG A 229 10.96 10.83 13.31
C ARG A 229 9.45 10.99 13.47
N HIS A 230 9.00 12.21 13.75
CA HIS A 230 7.56 12.53 13.74
C HIS A 230 6.87 12.14 12.42
N GLU A 231 7.55 12.37 11.30
CA GLU A 231 7.07 11.99 9.96
C GLU A 231 6.70 10.49 9.86
N MET A 232 7.42 9.60 10.57
CA MET A 232 7.11 8.17 10.58
C MET A 232 5.80 7.88 11.32
N ALA A 233 5.54 8.57 12.43
CA ALA A 233 4.29 8.44 13.18
C ALA A 233 3.11 9.02 12.39
N GLU A 234 3.32 10.14 11.69
CA GLU A 234 2.35 10.74 10.77
C GLU A 234 1.97 9.77 9.63
N TRP A 235 2.95 9.10 9.01
CA TRP A 235 2.68 8.12 7.96
C TRP A 235 1.87 6.92 8.46
N LEU A 236 2.02 6.53 9.73
CA LEU A 236 1.22 5.46 10.32
C LEU A 236 -0.13 5.94 10.86
N GLY A 237 -0.34 7.26 10.99
CA GLY A 237 -1.53 7.82 11.61
C GLY A 237 -1.67 7.41 13.07
N CYS A 238 -0.56 7.36 13.82
CA CYS A 238 -0.54 6.98 15.23
C CYS A 238 0.23 7.99 16.09
N PRO A 239 -0.01 8.01 17.41
CA PRO A 239 0.87 8.70 18.36
C PRO A 239 2.32 8.21 18.25
N ILE A 240 3.26 9.04 18.69
CA ILE A 240 4.68 8.68 18.64
C ILE A 240 5.04 7.54 19.61
N ALA A 241 4.32 7.43 20.73
CA ALA A 241 4.45 6.31 21.66
C ALA A 241 4.10 4.98 20.98
N ASP A 242 3.04 4.93 20.18
CA ASP A 242 2.66 3.75 19.41
C ASP A 242 3.72 3.39 18.37
N LEU A 243 4.33 4.39 17.71
CA LEU A 243 5.44 4.14 16.79
C LEU A 243 6.59 3.43 17.50
N TYR A 244 6.95 3.87 18.71
CA TYR A 244 8.01 3.25 19.50
C TYR A 244 7.67 1.80 19.85
N ALA A 245 6.46 1.56 20.32
CA ALA A 245 5.98 0.21 20.64
C ALA A 245 5.97 -0.71 19.40
N ILE A 246 5.57 -0.19 18.24
CA ILE A 246 5.63 -0.92 16.96
C ILE A 246 7.07 -1.29 16.61
N LEU A 247 8.01 -0.33 16.68
CA LEU A 247 9.43 -0.57 16.39
C LEU A 247 10.04 -1.64 17.33
N GLU A 248 9.70 -1.59 18.61
CA GLU A 248 10.10 -2.59 19.60
C GLU A 248 9.51 -3.97 19.31
N ALA A 249 8.21 -4.05 18.95
CA ALA A 249 7.56 -5.30 18.57
C ALA A 249 8.17 -5.94 17.31
N MET A 250 8.75 -5.13 16.40
CA MET A 250 9.51 -5.63 15.24
C MET A 250 10.95 -6.05 15.59
N GLY A 251 11.37 -5.84 16.84
CA GLY A 251 12.67 -6.25 17.38
C GLY A 251 13.76 -5.18 17.33
N HIS A 252 13.42 -3.91 17.07
CA HIS A 252 14.37 -2.80 17.24
C HIS A 252 14.54 -2.50 18.73
N LYS A 253 15.76 -2.19 19.17
CA LYS A 253 16.04 -1.91 20.59
C LYS A 253 16.11 -0.41 20.82
N LYS A 254 15.35 0.13 21.76
CA LYS A 254 15.46 1.53 22.18
C LYS A 254 16.79 1.74 22.92
N ILE A 255 17.58 2.74 22.51
CA ILE A 255 18.91 3.06 23.04
C ILE A 255 18.86 4.35 23.89
N HIS A 256 18.09 5.35 23.45
CA HIS A 256 17.96 6.63 24.13
C HIS A 256 16.52 7.10 24.04
N ASP A 257 15.91 7.42 25.19
CA ASP A 257 14.67 8.18 25.28
C ASP A 257 15.02 9.60 25.75
N PRO A 258 14.61 10.68 25.07
CA PRO A 258 14.60 12.02 25.68
C PRO A 258 13.90 12.08 27.06
N ALA A 259 12.97 11.17 27.36
CA ALA A 259 12.25 11.13 28.64
C ALA A 259 13.07 10.53 29.78
N ASP A 260 14.18 9.83 29.49
CA ASP A 260 15.09 9.28 30.51
C ASP A 260 16.09 10.33 31.01
N VAL A 261 16.18 11.50 30.35
CA VAL A 261 16.88 12.66 30.90
C VAL A 261 15.89 13.42 31.78
N VAL A 262 15.54 12.83 32.92
CA VAL A 262 15.11 13.65 34.06
C VAL A 262 16.28 14.59 34.32
N PRO A 263 16.16 15.93 34.18
CA PRO A 263 17.18 16.79 34.73
C PRO A 263 17.18 16.49 36.23
N GLU A 264 18.22 15.80 36.67
CA GLU A 264 18.57 15.62 38.07
C GLU A 264 18.69 17.05 38.61
N VAL A 265 17.59 17.55 39.19
CA VAL A 265 17.59 18.79 39.93
C VAL A 265 18.51 18.51 41.10
N ALA A 266 19.76 18.96 40.95
CA ALA A 266 20.74 18.97 42.03
C ALA A 266 20.05 19.56 43.26
N PRO A 267 20.10 18.89 44.42
CA PRO A 267 19.47 19.41 45.61
C PRO A 267 20.17 20.74 45.96
N GLU A 268 19.42 21.84 45.88
CA GLU A 268 19.83 23.11 46.46
C GLU A 268 20.13 22.88 47.94
N VAL A 269 21.39 23.13 48.29
CA VAL A 269 21.90 23.05 49.64
C VAL A 269 21.25 24.17 50.43
N SER A 270 20.25 23.83 51.24
CA SER A 270 19.77 24.69 52.32
C SER A 270 20.92 24.92 53.29
N SER A 271 21.41 26.16 53.37
CA SER A 271 22.16 26.63 54.53
C SER A 271 21.29 27.64 55.25
N GLU A 272 20.81 27.21 56.41
CA GLU A 272 20.10 28.00 57.39
C GLU A 272 21.13 28.37 58.47
N GLU A 273 21.47 29.65 58.62
CA GLU A 273 21.82 30.20 59.92
C GLU A 273 21.59 31.72 59.98
N ALA A 274 20.97 32.13 61.09
CA ALA A 274 20.38 33.43 61.34
C ALA A 274 21.35 34.44 61.96
N ALA A 275 21.11 35.74 61.75
CA ALA A 275 20.94 36.74 62.83
C ALA A 275 20.82 38.20 62.34
N ALA A 276 19.77 38.87 62.85
CA ALA A 276 19.68 40.27 63.28
C ALA A 276 19.60 41.45 62.27
N VAL A 277 18.52 42.22 62.46
CA VAL A 277 18.05 43.53 61.93
C VAL A 277 18.69 44.75 62.66
N PRO A 278 18.47 46.04 62.29
CA PRO A 278 17.98 46.67 61.02
C PRO A 278 18.73 47.97 60.58
N ASP A 279 18.31 48.49 59.41
CA ASP A 279 18.21 49.91 58.95
C ASP A 279 19.44 50.66 58.41
N VAL A 280 19.37 51.13 57.14
CA VAL A 280 19.31 52.54 56.68
C VAL A 280 19.33 52.58 55.14
N SER A 281 18.49 53.45 54.58
CA SER A 281 18.19 53.72 53.17
C SER A 281 19.34 54.27 52.32
N THR A 282 19.42 53.86 51.04
CA THR A 282 19.64 54.80 49.91
C THR A 282 19.19 54.23 48.56
N GLU A 283 18.47 55.04 47.79
CA GLU A 283 18.09 54.86 46.38
C GLU A 283 19.31 54.77 45.44
N ILE A 284 19.27 53.89 44.42
CA ILE A 284 19.65 54.20 43.01
C ILE A 284 18.81 53.31 42.05
N VAL A 285 18.24 53.93 41.02
CA VAL A 285 17.42 53.37 39.92
C VAL A 285 18.34 52.79 38.78
N PRO A 286 17.85 52.16 37.70
CA PRO A 286 18.26 50.82 37.26
C PRO A 286 19.17 50.82 36.00
N GLU A 287 19.92 49.74 35.77
CA GLU A 287 20.56 49.49 34.47
C GLU A 287 20.20 48.10 33.92
N ALA A 288 19.87 48.10 32.63
CA ALA A 288 19.16 47.07 31.90
C ALA A 288 19.91 45.73 31.82
N GLY A 289 19.30 44.67 32.38
CA GLY A 289 19.68 43.28 32.16
C GLY A 289 18.79 42.63 31.11
N ALA A 290 19.38 42.26 29.98
CA ALA A 290 18.73 41.61 28.85
C ALA A 290 18.01 40.31 29.26
N ALA A 291 16.72 40.24 28.94
CA ALA A 291 15.93 39.01 29.01
C ALA A 291 16.43 38.01 27.96
N VAL A 292 17.15 36.98 28.41
CA VAL A 292 17.45 35.79 27.61
C VAL A 292 16.15 34.98 27.48
N LYS A 293 15.59 34.95 26.27
CA LYS A 293 14.51 34.03 25.91
C LYS A 293 15.00 32.59 26.07
N PRO A 294 14.28 31.70 26.77
CA PRO A 294 14.60 30.27 26.77
C PRO A 294 14.52 29.74 25.34
N ALA A 295 15.58 29.10 24.89
CA ALA A 295 15.59 28.36 23.63
C ALA A 295 14.60 27.20 23.72
N GLU A 296 13.66 27.12 22.79
CA GLU A 296 12.86 25.93 22.55
C GLU A 296 13.78 24.76 22.18
N VAL A 297 14.11 23.94 23.19
CA VAL A 297 14.69 22.61 22.96
C VAL A 297 13.57 21.78 22.35
N LYS A 298 13.62 21.59 21.02
CA LYS A 298 12.77 20.61 20.35
C LYS A 298 12.95 19.27 21.06
N PRO A 299 11.88 18.56 21.45
CA PRO A 299 12.03 17.29 22.15
C PRO A 299 12.87 16.34 21.27
N GLU A 300 14.03 15.93 21.78
CA GLU A 300 14.90 15.01 21.06
C GLU A 300 14.15 13.71 20.85
N LEU A 301 14.10 13.15 19.63
CA LEU A 301 13.32 11.93 19.41
C LEU A 301 14.10 10.69 19.80
N ALA A 302 13.40 9.63 20.23
CA ALA A 302 14.02 8.39 20.67
C ALA A 302 14.91 7.75 19.59
N THR A 303 16.07 7.23 20.02
CA THR A 303 17.04 6.55 19.16
C THR A 303 16.95 5.04 19.37
N PHE A 304 16.96 4.28 18.27
CA PHE A 304 16.85 2.82 18.26
C PHE A 304 18.05 2.17 17.57
N ALA A 305 18.39 0.95 17.98
CA ALA A 305 19.27 0.02 17.28
C ALA A 305 18.44 -0.91 16.39
N LEU A 306 18.94 -1.17 15.18
CA LEU A 306 18.38 -2.17 14.28
C LEU A 306 18.45 -3.58 14.90
N ARG A 307 17.43 -4.40 14.60
CA ARG A 307 17.44 -5.84 14.92
C ARG A 307 18.63 -6.49 14.20
N ARG A 308 19.61 -7.02 14.95
CA ARG A 308 20.72 -7.79 14.37
C ARG A 308 20.19 -9.17 13.95
N GLY A 309 19.79 -9.30 12.68
CA GLY A 309 19.39 -10.56 12.05
C GLY A 309 20.39 -11.02 10.99
N LYS A 310 20.63 -12.34 10.91
CA LYS A 310 21.65 -13.01 10.08
C LYS A 310 21.38 -13.02 8.56
N GLY A 311 20.70 -12.01 8.03
CA GLY A 311 20.30 -11.97 6.62
C GLY A 311 20.30 -10.59 5.95
N HIS A 312 20.79 -9.53 6.61
CA HIS A 312 20.77 -8.17 6.06
C HIS A 312 22.17 -7.54 5.93
N GLY A 313 23.23 -8.33 6.08
CA GLY A 313 24.62 -7.85 6.14
C GLY A 313 25.42 -7.88 4.83
N ALA A 314 24.83 -8.10 3.65
CA ALA A 314 25.64 -8.39 2.45
C ALA A 314 25.50 -7.45 1.24
N HIS A 315 24.57 -6.47 1.21
CA HIS A 315 24.42 -5.64 -0.01
C HIS A 315 24.13 -4.14 0.19
N SER A 316 24.34 -3.57 1.38
CA SER A 316 24.13 -2.12 1.59
C SER A 316 25.40 -1.35 2.00
N SER A 317 26.58 -1.78 1.54
CA SER A 317 27.77 -0.92 1.56
C SER A 317 28.73 -1.24 0.42
N GLU A 318 28.35 -0.91 -0.82
CA GLU A 318 29.28 -0.51 -1.88
C GLU A 318 28.50 -0.20 -3.16
N GLY A 319 28.22 1.08 -3.39
CA GLY A 319 27.52 1.53 -4.59
C GLY A 319 27.41 3.04 -4.62
N LYS A 320 28.40 3.68 -5.24
CA LYS A 320 28.54 5.13 -5.45
C LYS A 320 27.23 5.81 -5.83
N GLY A 321 27.00 6.99 -5.24
CA GLY A 321 25.78 7.76 -5.34
C GLY A 321 25.28 8.02 -6.77
N GLY A 322 24.05 7.60 -7.03
CA GLY A 322 23.20 8.16 -8.07
C GLY A 322 22.44 9.36 -7.51
N LYS A 323 22.70 10.56 -8.04
CA LYS A 323 21.91 11.76 -7.74
C LYS A 323 20.47 11.58 -8.23
N PRO A 324 19.47 12.19 -7.57
CA PRO A 324 18.07 12.10 -7.97
C PRO A 324 17.83 12.93 -9.25
N PHE A 325 17.10 12.36 -10.20
CA PHE A 325 16.73 13.02 -11.46
C PHE A 325 15.77 14.20 -11.21
N ALA A 326 16.21 15.39 -11.61
CA ALA A 326 15.38 16.59 -11.73
C ALA A 326 14.72 16.68 -13.12
N LYS A 327 13.51 17.23 -13.17
CA LYS A 327 12.70 17.50 -14.36
C LYS A 327 13.33 18.55 -15.29
N GLY A 328 13.23 18.28 -16.60
CA GLY A 328 12.85 19.26 -17.64
C GLY A 328 13.94 20.12 -18.26
N GLY A 329 13.85 20.31 -19.59
CA GLY A 329 14.43 21.48 -20.28
C GLY A 329 15.42 21.17 -21.41
N HIS A 330 15.02 21.52 -22.62
CA HIS A 330 15.70 21.43 -23.91
C HIS A 330 16.84 22.47 -24.06
N THR A 331 17.96 22.13 -24.71
CA THR A 331 18.66 23.00 -25.70
C THR A 331 19.71 22.22 -26.49
N ASP A 332 19.77 22.52 -27.80
CA ASP A 332 20.72 22.09 -28.81
C ASP A 332 22.19 22.47 -28.53
N ARG A 333 23.14 21.68 -29.04
CA ARG A 333 24.09 22.06 -30.13
C ARG A 333 25.36 21.22 -30.14
N ASN A 334 25.60 20.66 -31.34
CA ASN A 334 26.84 20.68 -32.11
C ASN A 334 28.10 19.97 -31.56
N GLY A 335 28.58 18.96 -32.30
CA GLY A 335 29.89 18.36 -32.04
C GLY A 335 30.28 17.17 -32.93
N LYS A 336 30.79 17.49 -34.13
CA LYS A 336 31.89 16.80 -34.85
C LYS A 336 31.85 15.27 -35.05
N LYS A 337 31.68 14.87 -36.33
CA LYS A 337 32.23 13.62 -36.90
C LYS A 337 33.77 13.64 -36.88
N PRO A 338 34.41 12.46 -36.99
CA PRO A 338 35.14 12.22 -38.24
C PRO A 338 34.99 10.79 -38.82
N ASP A 339 35.43 10.73 -40.07
CA ASP A 339 35.39 9.69 -41.11
C ASP A 339 35.66 8.23 -40.73
N ARG A 340 34.98 7.32 -41.44
CA ARG A 340 35.58 6.06 -41.88
C ARG A 340 35.05 5.57 -43.22
N LYS A 341 35.98 4.94 -43.94
CA LYS A 341 36.06 4.70 -45.38
C LYS A 341 35.01 3.74 -45.93
N LYS A 342 34.74 3.96 -47.23
CA LYS A 342 34.18 3.01 -48.22
C LYS A 342 34.85 1.64 -48.11
N ASP A 343 34.06 0.58 -48.24
CA ASP A 343 34.34 -0.45 -49.23
C ASP A 343 33.08 -1.19 -49.70
N GLN A 344 33.14 -1.58 -50.97
CA GLN A 344 32.02 -1.91 -51.85
C GLN A 344 31.57 -3.37 -51.71
N HIS A 345 30.27 -3.61 -51.84
CA HIS A 345 29.73 -4.92 -52.20
C HIS A 345 28.80 -4.83 -53.41
N LYS A 346 28.93 -5.86 -54.25
CA LYS A 346 28.55 -5.92 -55.66
C LYS A 346 27.25 -6.71 -55.79
N LYS A 347 26.30 -6.17 -56.58
CA LYS A 347 25.22 -6.81 -57.37
C LYS A 347 24.27 -7.84 -56.71
N LYS A 348 22.96 -7.59 -56.78
CA LYS A 348 22.09 -8.09 -57.88
C LYS A 348 20.65 -7.56 -57.76
N ASP A 349 20.04 -7.42 -58.94
CA ASP A 349 18.78 -6.77 -59.27
C ASP A 349 17.53 -7.51 -58.79
N HIS A 350 16.48 -6.76 -58.41
CA HIS A 350 15.11 -6.99 -58.90
C HIS A 350 14.20 -5.76 -58.73
N LYS A 351 14.00 -5.09 -59.87
CA LYS A 351 12.85 -4.33 -60.39
C LYS A 351 11.54 -4.33 -59.54
N SER A 352 11.10 -3.15 -59.07
CA SER A 352 9.70 -2.68 -59.25
C SER A 352 9.48 -1.20 -58.84
N LYS A 353 9.09 -0.41 -59.85
CA LYS A 353 8.12 0.72 -59.90
C LYS A 353 7.90 1.66 -58.68
N LYS A 354 8.23 2.94 -58.96
CA LYS A 354 7.36 4.14 -58.99
C LYS A 354 7.42 5.10 -57.78
N ASP A 355 7.89 6.31 -58.09
CA ASP A 355 8.03 7.50 -57.25
C ASP A 355 6.73 8.01 -56.62
N LYS A 356 6.82 8.41 -55.34
CA LYS A 356 6.09 9.54 -54.74
C LYS A 356 6.84 10.04 -53.48
N PRO A 357 6.85 11.36 -53.21
CA PRO A 357 7.74 11.97 -52.23
C PRO A 357 7.27 11.74 -50.78
N LYS A 358 8.23 11.44 -49.89
CA LYS A 358 8.06 11.39 -48.43
C LYS A 358 7.63 12.77 -47.92
N LYS A 359 6.47 12.82 -47.26
CA LYS A 359 5.99 13.99 -46.50
C LYS A 359 6.20 13.69 -45.02
N ASP A 360 6.96 14.55 -44.35
CA ASP A 360 7.15 14.54 -42.90
C ASP A 360 5.83 14.42 -42.16
N GLN A 361 5.73 13.45 -41.26
CA GLN A 361 4.68 13.35 -40.26
C GLN A 361 5.32 13.17 -38.89
N GLY A 362 5.77 14.29 -38.32
CA GLY A 362 5.88 14.42 -36.88
C GLY A 362 4.49 14.38 -36.22
N PRO A 363 4.42 14.18 -34.89
CA PRO A 363 3.17 14.00 -34.18
C PRO A 363 2.31 15.27 -34.27
N ARG A 364 1.10 15.13 -34.82
CA ARG A 364 0.10 16.21 -34.87
C ARG A 364 -0.68 16.22 -33.56
N VAL A 365 -0.53 17.31 -32.79
CA VAL A 365 -1.41 17.63 -31.67
C VAL A 365 -2.76 18.03 -32.26
N ILE A 366 -3.81 17.25 -31.97
CA ILE A 366 -5.18 17.60 -32.32
C ILE A 366 -5.77 18.33 -31.11
N THR A 367 -5.74 19.66 -31.14
CA THR A 367 -6.54 20.49 -30.24
C THR A 367 -7.97 20.52 -30.75
N ILE A 368 -8.87 19.83 -30.04
CA ILE A 368 -10.32 19.94 -30.27
C ILE A 368 -10.79 21.17 -29.47
N GLU A 369 -11.02 22.29 -30.16
CA GLU A 369 -11.77 23.40 -29.58
C GLU A 369 -13.27 23.04 -29.57
N ALA A 370 -13.84 22.89 -28.38
CA ALA A 370 -15.28 22.77 -28.20
C ALA A 370 -15.94 24.14 -28.48
N LYS A 371 -16.68 24.27 -29.58
CA LYS A 371 -17.61 25.39 -29.78
C LYS A 371 -18.67 25.34 -28.68
N LYS A 372 -18.58 26.23 -27.70
CA LYS A 372 -19.70 26.55 -26.80
C LYS A 372 -20.83 27.12 -27.66
N ARG A 373 -21.95 26.40 -27.76
CA ARG A 373 -23.21 26.97 -28.26
C ARG A 373 -23.77 27.82 -27.13
N GLU A 374 -24.12 29.07 -27.42
CA GLU A 374 -24.67 30.01 -26.42
C GLU A 374 -26.05 29.57 -25.88
N GLU A 375 -26.67 28.58 -26.51
CA GLU A 375 -27.99 28.04 -26.15
C GLU A 375 -27.97 27.07 -24.94
N ASP A 376 -26.80 26.57 -24.53
CA ASP A 376 -26.65 25.67 -23.37
C ASP A 376 -26.10 26.41 -22.12
N SER A 377 -26.19 27.74 -22.08
CA SER A 377 -25.83 28.51 -20.89
C SER A 377 -26.98 28.45 -19.87
N PRO A 378 -26.74 28.04 -18.60
CA PRO A 378 -27.76 27.98 -17.55
C PRO A 378 -28.38 29.35 -17.20
N PHE A 379 -27.84 30.45 -17.75
CA PHE A 379 -28.36 31.81 -17.59
C PHE A 379 -29.36 32.24 -18.69
N ALA A 380 -29.53 31.47 -19.77
CA ALA A 380 -30.46 31.83 -20.87
C ALA A 380 -31.92 31.90 -20.41
N ILE A 381 -32.30 31.09 -19.42
CA ILE A 381 -33.65 31.04 -18.83
C ILE A 381 -33.97 32.36 -18.08
N LEU A 382 -32.97 33.05 -17.51
CA LEU A 382 -33.17 34.30 -16.79
C LEU A 382 -33.41 35.51 -17.70
N GLN A 383 -32.95 35.48 -18.95
CA GLN A 383 -33.24 36.56 -19.90
C GLN A 383 -34.65 36.48 -20.48
N GLN A 384 -35.23 35.28 -20.60
CA GLN A 384 -36.61 35.10 -21.09
C GLN A 384 -37.69 35.51 -20.06
N LEU A 385 -37.32 35.68 -18.79
CA LEU A 385 -38.24 36.11 -17.73
C LEU A 385 -38.31 37.64 -17.54
N LYS A 386 -37.50 38.43 -18.25
CA LYS A 386 -37.54 39.90 -18.20
C LYS A 386 -38.42 40.54 -19.28
N THR A 387 -39.01 39.75 -20.17
CA THR A 387 -39.84 40.21 -21.29
C THR A 387 -41.28 39.70 -21.25
N LYS A 388 -41.83 39.49 -20.05
CA LYS A 388 -43.27 39.35 -19.83
C LYS A 388 -43.79 40.38 -18.84
#